data_AF-A0AAN2PMN9-F1
#
_entry.id   AF-A0AAN2PMN9-F1
#
_cell.length_a   1.000
_cell.length_b   1.000
_cell.length_c   1.000
_cell.angle_alpha   90.00
_cell.angle_beta   90.00
_cell.angle_gamma   90.00
#
_symmetry.space_group_name_H-M   'P 1'
#
loop_
_entity.id
_entity.type
_entity.pdbx_description
1 polymer ?
#
loop_
_entity_poly.entity_id
_entity_poly.type
_entity_poly.pdbx_seq_one_letter_code
_entity_poly.pdbx_strand_id
1 'polypeptide(L)'
;MVLASVQTNTLNALPKQFYPDGIAITQTSQQVSGAIGITVMVSLFSAKQNGYLNDVANDLPAAAASGSSLVFKISLIFAIVNVVLSLFMKKPK
;
A
#
# COMPACT_ATOMS: atom_id res chain seq x y z
N MET A 1 7.93 -10.06 15.73
CA MET A 1 9.28 -10.47 15.25
C MET A 1 9.14 -11.05 13.84
N VAL A 2 8.89 -10.21 12.83
CA VAL A 2 8.71 -10.62 11.42
C VAL A 2 9.60 -9.79 10.48
N LEU A 3 9.86 -8.53 10.83
CA LEU A 3 10.81 -7.69 10.10
C LEU A 3 12.23 -8.29 10.06
N ALA A 4 12.69 -8.83 11.19
CA ALA A 4 14.01 -9.44 11.28
C ALA A 4 14.11 -10.69 10.38
N SER A 5 13.09 -11.56 10.35
CA SER A 5 13.12 -12.78 9.54
C SER A 5 13.03 -12.50 8.03
N VAL A 6 12.36 -11.44 7.61
CA VAL A 6 12.32 -11.00 6.20
C VAL A 6 13.69 -10.46 5.78
N GLN A 7 14.28 -9.56 6.56
CA GLN A 7 15.64 -9.06 6.29
C GLN A 7 16.68 -10.17 6.32
N THR A 8 16.60 -11.12 7.26
CA THR A 8 17.54 -12.24 7.31
C THR A 8 17.36 -13.17 6.10
N ASN A 9 16.13 -13.47 5.64
CA ASN A 9 15.90 -14.30 4.45
C ASN A 9 16.33 -13.62 3.14
N THR A 10 16.11 -12.31 2.98
CA THR A 10 16.58 -11.59 1.77
C THR A 10 18.11 -11.48 1.72
N LEU A 11 18.77 -11.36 2.88
CA LEU A 11 20.22 -11.30 2.98
C LEU A 11 20.89 -12.68 2.87
N ASN A 12 20.27 -13.76 3.37
CA ASN A 12 20.83 -15.12 3.28
C ASN A 12 20.90 -15.66 1.83
N ALA A 13 20.19 -15.01 0.90
CA ALA A 13 20.20 -15.31 -0.53
C ALA A 13 21.23 -14.48 -1.32
N LEU A 14 22.00 -13.59 -0.67
CA LEU A 14 22.95 -12.68 -1.32
C LEU A 14 24.38 -12.92 -0.83
N PRO A 15 25.43 -12.84 -1.67
CA PRO A 15 26.81 -12.88 -1.21
C PRO A 15 27.11 -11.72 -0.25
N LYS A 16 27.87 -11.96 0.83
CA LYS A 16 28.16 -10.99 1.92
C LYS A 16 28.57 -9.58 1.48
N GLN A 17 29.16 -9.45 0.30
CA GLN A 17 29.59 -8.17 -0.27
C GLN A 17 28.45 -7.23 -0.70
N PHE A 18 27.23 -7.73 -0.94
CA PHE A 18 26.08 -6.92 -1.41
C PHE A 18 25.00 -6.69 -0.35
N TYR A 19 25.24 -7.07 0.90
CA TYR A 19 24.30 -6.84 2.02
C TYR A 19 23.90 -5.36 2.17
N PRO A 20 24.83 -4.39 2.06
CA PRO A 20 24.49 -2.97 2.17
C PRO A 20 23.51 -2.52 1.07
N ASP A 21 23.72 -2.97 -0.16
CA ASP A 21 22.88 -2.63 -1.31
C ASP A 21 21.51 -3.31 -1.23
N GLY A 22 21.44 -4.57 -0.79
CA GLY A 22 20.19 -5.29 -0.56
C GLY A 22 19.31 -4.63 0.50
N ILE A 23 19.91 -4.13 1.58
CA ILE A 23 19.19 -3.34 2.60
C ILE A 23 18.72 -2.00 2.03
N ALA A 24 19.55 -1.30 1.25
CA ALA A 24 19.17 -0.04 0.62
C ALA A 24 17.98 -0.22 -0.34
N ILE A 25 17.96 -1.29 -1.15
CA ILE A 25 16.87 -1.58 -2.09
C ILE A 25 15.56 -1.90 -1.34
N THR A 26 15.61 -2.74 -0.30
CA THR A 26 14.39 -3.06 0.47
C THR A 26 13.82 -1.83 1.17
N GLN A 27 14.66 -0.98 1.74
CA GLN A 27 14.24 0.26 2.39
C GLN A 27 13.66 1.26 1.39
N THR A 28 14.33 1.49 0.27
CA THR A 28 13.82 2.41 -0.77
C THR A 28 12.51 1.90 -1.37
N SER A 29 12.41 0.61 -1.67
CA SER A 29 11.18 0.00 -2.19
C SER A 29 10.02 0.14 -1.20
N GLN A 30 10.26 -0.08 0.09
CA GLN A 30 9.24 0.07 1.13
C GLN A 30 8.78 1.53 1.28
N GLN A 31 9.71 2.49 1.29
CA GLN A 31 9.40 3.91 1.37
C GLN A 31 8.64 4.41 0.15
N VAL A 32 9.08 4.05 -1.06
CA VAL A 32 8.42 4.43 -2.32
C VAL A 32 7.01 3.83 -2.39
N SER A 33 6.86 2.55 -2.05
CA SER A 33 5.55 1.88 -2.05
C SER A 33 4.59 2.49 -1.03
N GLY A 34 5.09 2.84 0.16
CA GLY A 34 4.31 3.51 1.20
C GLY A 34 3.84 4.91 0.78
N ALA A 35 4.74 5.71 0.20
CA ALA A 35 4.43 7.06 -0.28
C ALA A 35 3.37 7.04 -1.38
N ILE A 36 3.56 6.21 -2.42
CA ILE A 36 2.61 6.08 -3.53
C ILE A 36 1.24 5.61 -3.01
N GLY A 37 1.21 4.63 -2.12
CA GLY A 37 -0.04 4.11 -1.55
C GLY A 37 -0.87 5.19 -0.86
N ILE A 38 -0.24 6.01 -0.01
CA ILE A 38 -0.94 7.08 0.71
C ILE A 38 -1.42 8.17 -0.26
N THR A 39 -0.57 8.60 -1.20
CA THR A 39 -0.92 9.65 -2.17
C THR A 39 -2.14 9.29 -3.02
N VAL A 40 -2.22 8.04 -3.50
CA VAL A 40 -3.38 7.58 -4.29
C VAL A 40 -4.65 7.57 -3.43
N MET A 41 -4.59 7.05 -2.20
CA MET A 41 -5.76 6.97 -1.32
C MET A 41 -6.28 8.36 -0.94
N VAL A 42 -5.38 9.30 -0.61
CA VAL A 42 -5.75 10.68 -0.27
C VAL A 42 -6.34 11.40 -1.48
N SER A 43 -5.74 11.26 -2.66
CA SER A 43 -6.25 11.89 -3.89
C SER A 43 -7.67 11.42 -4.22
N LEU A 44 -7.91 10.12 -4.08
CA LEU A 44 -9.20 9.49 -4.33
C LEU A 44 -10.26 9.88 -3.30
N PHE A 45 -9.87 9.96 -2.02
CA PHE A 45 -10.72 10.45 -0.95
C PHE A 45 -11.18 11.89 -1.23
N SER A 46 -10.23 12.78 -1.53
CA SER A 46 -10.52 14.19 -1.83
C SER A 46 -11.36 14.35 -3.10
N ALA A 47 -11.08 13.58 -4.15
CA ALA A 47 -11.86 13.61 -5.38
C ALA A 47 -13.33 13.20 -5.15
N LYS A 48 -13.58 12.17 -4.34
CA LYS A 48 -14.94 11.74 -4.01
C LYS A 48 -15.66 12.66 -3.04
N GLN A 49 -14.95 13.19 -2.05
CA GLN A 49 -15.49 14.17 -1.14
C GLN A 49 -15.95 15.44 -1.91
N ASN A 50 -15.11 15.96 -2.81
CA ASN A 50 -15.47 17.10 -3.67
C ASN A 50 -16.61 16.80 -4.65
N GLY A 51 -16.66 15.59 -5.21
CA GLY A 51 -17.78 15.18 -6.07
C GLY A 51 -19.11 15.17 -5.32
N TYR A 52 -19.11 14.65 -4.08
CA TYR A 52 -20.32 14.58 -3.26
C TYR A 52 -20.78 15.96 -2.75
N LEU A 53 -19.83 16.84 -2.41
CA LEU A 53 -20.14 18.22 -1.98
C LEU A 53 -20.72 19.09 -3.11
N ASN A 54 -20.39 18.79 -4.37
CA ASN A 54 -20.98 19.48 -5.54
C ASN A 54 -22.42 19.01 -5.84
N ASP A 55 -22.76 17.77 -5.49
CA ASP A 55 -24.07 17.17 -5.76
C ASP A 55 -25.06 17.43 -4.61
N VAL A 56 -24.58 17.43 -3.37
CA VAL A 56 -25.37 17.63 -2.16
C VAL A 56 -24.73 18.74 -1.34
N ALA A 57 -25.02 19.99 -1.70
CA ALA A 57 -24.56 21.13 -0.94
C ALA A 57 -25.04 21.00 0.52
N ASN A 58 -24.09 21.01 1.47
CA ASN A 58 -24.28 21.22 2.90
C ASN A 58 -24.37 19.98 3.84
N ASP A 59 -23.72 18.85 3.52
CA ASP A 59 -23.51 17.76 4.49
C ASP A 59 -22.06 17.22 4.46
N LEU A 60 -21.15 17.96 5.12
CA LEU A 60 -19.75 17.56 5.32
C LEU A 60 -19.59 16.17 5.96
N PRO A 61 -20.36 15.80 7.00
CA PRO A 61 -20.36 14.44 7.56
C PRO A 61 -20.67 13.36 6.51
N ALA A 62 -21.72 13.54 5.71
CA ALA A 62 -22.11 12.57 4.68
C ALA A 62 -21.07 12.48 3.55
N ALA A 63 -20.47 13.60 3.14
CA ALA A 63 -19.41 13.63 2.14
C ALA A 63 -18.15 12.86 2.60
N ALA A 64 -17.77 12.99 3.87
CA ALA A 64 -16.67 12.24 4.47
C ALA A 64 -16.97 10.74 4.58
N ALA A 65 -18.21 10.37 4.94
CA ALA A 65 -18.66 8.98 4.96
C ALA A 65 -18.63 8.34 3.56
N SER A 66 -19.03 9.08 2.53
CA SER A 66 -19.00 8.65 1.13
C SER A 66 -17.56 8.47 0.61
N GLY A 67 -16.68 9.45 0.88
CA GLY A 67 -15.26 9.38 0.54
C GLY A 67 -14.54 8.20 1.19
N SER A 68 -14.76 7.99 2.48
CA SER A 68 -14.16 6.86 3.23
C SER A 68 -14.66 5.51 2.74
N SER A 69 -15.97 5.36 2.49
CA SER A 69 -16.55 4.12 1.96
C SER A 69 -15.89 3.70 0.65
N LEU A 70 -15.60 4.66 -0.24
CA LEU A 70 -14.95 4.37 -1.51
C LEU A 70 -13.48 3.95 -1.33
N VAL A 71 -12.73 4.65 -0.47
CA VAL A 71 -11.35 4.28 -0.13
C VAL A 71 -11.29 2.88 0.47
N PHE A 72 -12.24 2.52 1.34
CA PHE A 72 -12.34 1.16 1.89
C PHE A 72 -12.62 0.11 0.81
N LYS A 73 -13.55 0.38 -0.12
CA LYS A 73 -13.82 -0.55 -1.25
C LYS A 73 -12.57 -0.75 -2.12
N ILE A 74 -11.84 0.30 -2.41
CA ILE A 74 -10.63 0.20 -3.23
C ILE A 74 -9.51 -0.51 -2.46
N SER A 75 -9.35 -0.21 -1.17
CA SER A 75 -8.42 -0.94 -0.30
C SER A 75 -8.75 -2.44 -0.23
N LEU A 76 -10.03 -2.80 -0.21
CA LEU A 76 -10.48 -4.19 -0.27
C LEU A 76 -10.09 -4.86 -1.58
N ILE A 77 -10.25 -4.18 -2.72
CA ILE A 77 -9.80 -4.69 -4.03
C ILE A 77 -8.28 -4.90 -4.02
N PHE A 78 -7.51 -3.93 -3.52
CA PHE A 78 -6.06 -4.07 -3.38
C PHE A 78 -5.67 -5.24 -2.47
N ALA A 79 -6.41 -5.46 -1.38
CA ALA A 79 -6.18 -6.60 -0.49
C ALA A 79 -6.44 -7.94 -1.20
N ILE A 80 -7.53 -8.06 -1.97
CA ILE A 80 -7.82 -9.25 -2.77
C ILE A 80 -6.71 -9.49 -3.79
N VAL A 81 -6.31 -8.45 -4.52
CA VAL A 81 -5.20 -8.52 -5.48
C VAL A 81 -3.92 -8.98 -4.79
N ASN A 82 -3.58 -8.42 -3.62
CA ASN A 82 -2.40 -8.81 -2.85
C ASN A 82 -2.46 -10.29 -2.42
N VAL A 83 -3.61 -10.76 -1.95
CA VAL A 83 -3.83 -12.18 -1.58
C VAL A 83 -3.68 -13.09 -2.80
N VAL A 84 -4.25 -12.72 -3.94
CA VAL A 84 -4.11 -13.49 -5.19
C VAL A 84 -2.64 -13.55 -5.60
N LEU A 85 -1.92 -12.43 -5.64
CA LEU A 85 -0.50 -12.41 -5.97
C LEU A 85 0.34 -13.23 -4.96
N SER A 86 0.00 -13.18 -3.68
CA SER A 86 0.67 -13.97 -2.64
C SER A 86 0.58 -15.48 -2.89
N LEU A 87 -0.57 -15.96 -3.40
CA LEU A 87 -0.73 -17.36 -3.79
C LEU A 87 0.13 -17.75 -5.02
N PHE A 88 0.47 -16.79 -5.88
CA PHE A 88 1.34 -17.02 -7.05
C PHE A 88 2.84 -16.84 -6.74
N MET A 89 3.21 -16.27 -5.59
CA MET A 89 4.62 -16.15 -5.20
C MET A 89 5.21 -17.54 -4.91
N LYS A 90 5.98 -18.05 -5.87
CA LYS A 90 6.79 -19.27 -5.71
C LYS A 90 7.76 -19.08 -4.55
N LYS A 91 7.82 -20.07 -3.66
CA LYS A 91 8.79 -20.16 -2.58
C LYS A 91 10.21 -20.04 -3.17
N PRO A 92 11.03 -19.05 -2.76
CA PRO A 92 12.44 -19.05 -3.13
C PRO A 92 13.08 -20.32 -2.52
N LYS A 93 13.83 -21.06 -3.34
CA LYS A 93 14.69 -22.15 -2.89
C LYS A 93 15.98 -21.58 -2.32
#